data_AF-A0A956E1N3-F1
#
_entry.id   AF-A0A956E1N3-F1
#
_cell.length_a   1.000
_cell.length_b   1.000
_cell.length_c   1.000
_cell.angle_alpha   90.00
_cell.angle_beta   90.00
_cell.angle_gamma   90.00
#
_symmetry.space_group_name_H-M   'P 1'
#
loop_
_entity.id
_entity.type
_entity.pdbx_description
1 polymer ?
#
loop_
_entity_poly.entity_id
_entity_poly.type
_entity_poly.pdbx_seq_one_letter_code
_entity_poly.pdbx_strand_id
1 'polypeptide(L)'
;MLATMGAAYVVAWLRALCFTWLIEVGCGVFMLGRRASVPRRLGLLLLGSGVTHPFVWFVFPFIGLDFIPAMILAELFAVCVEAGIYFFGVRGLGIHRALAISLILNGLSLGLGLVLRHFWGLV
;
A
#
# COMPACT_ATOMS: atom_id res chain seq x y z
N MET A 1 16.71 2.10 -19.73
CA MET A 1 15.87 3.08 -19.00
C MET A 1 15.68 2.77 -17.51
N LEU A 2 16.12 1.63 -16.97
CA LEU A 2 16.25 1.38 -15.52
C LEU A 2 17.43 2.14 -14.86
N ALA A 3 18.27 2.81 -15.66
CA ALA A 3 19.56 3.37 -15.27
C ALA A 3 19.52 4.77 -14.63
N THR A 4 18.34 5.35 -14.38
CA THR A 4 18.22 6.72 -13.82
C THR A 4 17.30 6.79 -12.61
N MET A 5 17.10 5.68 -11.90
CA MET A 5 16.55 5.71 -10.54
C MET A 5 17.66 6.10 -9.59
N GLY A 6 17.89 7.42 -9.49
CA GLY A 6 18.90 7.96 -8.58
C GLY A 6 18.58 7.62 -7.12
N ALA A 7 19.59 7.65 -6.26
CA ALA A 7 19.43 7.38 -4.83
C ALA A 7 18.30 8.20 -4.19
N ALA A 8 18.08 9.44 -4.66
CA ALA A 8 16.99 10.29 -4.20
C ALA A 8 15.59 9.69 -4.43
N TYR A 9 15.37 9.00 -5.56
CA TYR A 9 14.08 8.38 -5.86
C TYR A 9 13.82 7.16 -4.97
N VAL A 10 14.85 6.33 -4.74
CA VAL A 10 14.78 5.19 -3.81
C VAL A 10 14.53 5.67 -2.38
N VAL A 11 15.17 6.77 -1.96
CA VAL A 11 14.92 7.38 -0.65
C VAL A 11 13.49 7.90 -0.54
N ALA A 12 12.96 8.54 -1.59
CA ALA A 12 11.57 8.98 -1.61
C ALA A 12 10.59 7.79 -1.49
N TRP A 13 10.82 6.72 -2.26
CA TRP A 13 10.05 5.48 -2.16
C TRP A 13 10.09 4.90 -0.74
N LEU A 14 11.26 4.83 -0.12
CA LEU A 14 11.41 4.26 1.22
C LEU A 14 10.68 5.10 2.27
N ARG A 15 10.73 6.43 2.17
CA ARG A 15 9.98 7.34 3.05
C ARG A 15 8.46 7.12 2.88
N ALA A 16 8.00 6.99 1.64
CA ALA A 16 6.61 6.69 1.35
C ALA A 16 6.19 5.31 1.88
N LEU A 17 7.01 4.27 1.70
CA LEU A 17 6.73 2.95 2.26
C LEU A 17 6.64 2.96 3.79
N CYS A 18 7.57 3.63 4.47
CA CYS A 18 7.53 3.78 5.93
C CYS A 18 6.28 4.53 6.39
N PHE A 19 5.88 5.58 5.65
CA PHE A 19 4.64 6.30 5.92
C PHE A 19 3.41 5.41 5.73
N THR A 20 3.33 4.68 4.62
CA THR A 20 2.28 3.70 4.34
C THR A 20 2.19 2.66 5.44
N TRP A 21 3.32 2.06 5.86
CA TRP A 21 3.34 1.14 6.99
C TRP A 21 2.83 1.75 8.29
N LEU A 22 3.18 3.00 8.59
CA LEU A 22 2.69 3.67 9.80
C LEU A 22 1.15 3.76 9.81
N ILE A 23 0.56 4.18 8.68
CA ILE A 23 -0.90 4.30 8.54
C ILE A 23 -1.57 2.92 8.55
N GLU A 24 -1.08 2.00 7.72
CA GLU A 24 -1.67 0.68 7.54
C GLU A 24 -1.56 -0.18 8.79
N VAL A 25 -0.43 -0.15 9.49
CA VAL A 25 -0.29 -0.86 10.77
C VAL A 25 -1.16 -0.24 11.84
N GLY A 26 -1.16 1.10 11.94
CA GLY A 26 -1.94 1.83 12.94
C GLY A 26 -3.45 1.56 12.85
N CYS A 27 -3.99 1.48 11.63
CA CYS A 27 -5.42 1.24 11.41
C CYS A 27 -5.72 -0.27 11.21
N GLY A 28 -4.95 -0.93 10.36
CA GLY A 28 -5.23 -2.27 9.82
C GLY A 28 -5.16 -3.38 10.86
N VAL A 29 -4.32 -3.23 11.91
CA VAL A 29 -4.20 -4.26 12.96
C VAL A 29 -5.52 -4.46 13.70
N PHE A 30 -6.33 -3.42 13.84
CA PHE A 30 -7.66 -3.50 14.45
C PHE A 30 -8.71 -4.02 13.46
N MET A 31 -8.63 -3.59 12.20
CA MET A 31 -9.58 -3.95 11.14
C MET A 31 -9.54 -5.45 10.77
N LEU A 32 -8.36 -6.06 10.79
CA LEU A 32 -8.19 -7.52 10.60
C LEU A 32 -8.80 -8.35 11.75
N GLY A 33 -9.19 -7.70 12.86
CA GLY A 33 -9.92 -8.32 13.96
C GLY A 33 -9.08 -9.31 14.78
N ARG A 34 -9.73 -10.12 15.62
CA ARG A 34 -9.06 -11.07 16.53
C ARG A 34 -8.88 -12.49 15.95
N ARG A 35 -9.18 -12.68 14.66
CA ARG A 35 -9.08 -13.99 13.97
C ARG A 35 -7.63 -14.42 13.68
N ALA A 36 -6.67 -13.51 13.86
CA ALA A 36 -5.25 -13.76 13.77
C ALA A 36 -4.53 -13.12 14.96
N SER A 37 -3.41 -13.68 15.37
CA SER A 37 -2.55 -13.10 16.41
C SER A 37 -2.04 -11.72 15.98
N VAL A 38 -1.65 -10.87 16.94
CA VAL A 38 -1.05 -9.54 16.63
C VAL A 38 0.15 -9.69 15.68
N PRO A 39 1.15 -10.57 15.93
CA PRO A 39 2.31 -10.67 15.04
C PRO A 39 1.93 -11.07 13.62
N ARG A 40 0.95 -11.97 13.46
CA ARG A 40 0.46 -12.38 12.13
C ARG A 40 -0.21 -11.23 11.40
N ARG A 41 -1.01 -10.41 12.09
CA ARG A 41 -1.66 -9.23 11.49
C ARG A 41 -0.63 -8.19 11.04
N LEU A 42 0.36 -7.91 11.89
CA LEU A 42 1.47 -7.01 11.53
C LEU A 42 2.22 -7.54 10.31
N GLY A 43 2.59 -8.83 10.32
CA GLY A 43 3.28 -9.46 9.19
C GLY A 43 2.49 -9.37 7.89
N LEU A 44 1.17 -9.57 7.91
CA LEU A 44 0.33 -9.46 6.71
C LEU A 44 0.22 -8.02 6.19
N LEU A 45 0.12 -7.03 7.06
CA LEU A 45 0.07 -5.61 6.67
C LEU A 45 1.40 -5.18 6.06
N LEU A 46 2.52 -5.47 6.73
CA LEU A 46 3.86 -5.17 6.24
C LEU A 46 4.17 -5.90 4.93
N LEU A 47 3.76 -7.16 4.81
CA LEU A 47 3.93 -7.94 3.58
C LEU A 47 3.10 -7.37 2.43
N GLY A 48 1.86 -6.94 2.71
CA GLY A 48 0.96 -6.34 1.74
C GLY A 48 1.61 -5.19 0.99
N SER A 49 1.85 -4.09 1.71
CA SER A 49 2.52 -2.91 1.14
C SER A 49 3.97 -3.18 0.77
N GLY A 50 4.69 -4.04 1.50
CA GLY A 50 6.06 -4.43 1.14
C GLY A 50 6.17 -5.09 -0.23
N VAL A 51 5.13 -5.81 -0.67
CA VAL A 51 5.04 -6.41 -2.00
C VAL A 51 4.49 -5.43 -3.03
N THR A 52 3.43 -4.68 -2.73
CA THR A 52 2.74 -3.84 -3.73
C THR A 52 3.48 -2.53 -4.02
N HIS A 53 4.04 -1.88 -3.00
CA HIS A 53 4.63 -0.55 -3.13
C HIS A 53 5.83 -0.48 -4.09
N PRO A 54 6.72 -1.50 -4.18
CA PRO A 54 7.71 -1.56 -5.24
C PRO A 54 7.11 -1.53 -6.64
N PHE A 55 5.99 -2.21 -6.90
CA PHE A 55 5.36 -2.17 -8.22
C PHE A 55 4.78 -0.78 -8.50
N VAL A 56 4.12 -0.17 -7.51
CA VAL A 56 3.54 1.18 -7.62
C VAL A 56 4.61 2.21 -8.00
N TRP A 57 5.82 2.12 -7.46
CA TRP A 57 6.91 3.08 -7.74
C TRP A 57 7.81 2.69 -8.90
N PHE A 58 8.09 1.41 -9.10
CA PHE A 58 9.11 0.96 -10.05
C PHE A 58 8.55 0.33 -11.32
N VAL A 59 7.24 0.06 -11.38
CA VAL A 59 6.60 -0.56 -12.55
C VAL A 59 5.54 0.37 -13.15
N PHE A 60 4.55 0.80 -12.36
CA PHE A 60 3.42 1.59 -12.86
C PHE A 60 3.81 2.92 -13.54
N PRO A 61 4.85 3.67 -13.13
CA PRO A 61 5.25 4.88 -13.84
C PRO A 61 5.77 4.65 -15.25
N PHE A 62 6.08 3.40 -15.62
CA PHE A 62 6.70 3.04 -16.91
C PHE A 62 5.75 2.32 -17.87
N ILE A 63 4.47 2.18 -17.53
CA ILE A 63 3.50 1.46 -18.37
C ILE A 63 2.97 2.30 -19.54
N GLY A 64 3.47 3.53 -19.73
CA GLY A 64 3.14 4.39 -20.87
C GLY A 64 1.78 5.09 -20.79
N LEU A 65 1.20 5.19 -19.58
CA LEU A 65 -0.05 5.91 -19.33
C LEU A 65 0.21 7.27 -18.69
N ASP A 66 -0.75 8.19 -18.84
CA ASP A 66 -0.76 9.45 -18.10
C ASP A 66 -0.83 9.21 -16.58
N PHE A 67 -0.41 10.20 -15.80
CA PHE A 67 -0.28 10.09 -14.35
C PHE A 67 -1.55 9.58 -13.65
N ILE A 68 -2.72 10.17 -13.97
CA ILE A 68 -4.00 9.80 -13.34
C ILE A 68 -4.41 8.35 -13.63
N PRO A 69 -4.50 7.89 -14.90
CA PRO A 69 -4.84 6.49 -15.16
C PRO A 69 -3.77 5.51 -14.64
N ALA A 70 -2.48 5.86 -14.70
CA ALA A 70 -1.42 5.05 -14.11
C ALA A 70 -1.59 4.89 -12.59
N MET A 71 -1.89 5.98 -11.89
CA MET A 71 -2.16 6.00 -10.45
C MET A 71 -3.39 5.15 -10.10
N ILE A 72 -4.51 5.33 -10.81
CA ILE A 72 -5.74 4.54 -10.57
C ILE A 72 -5.46 3.04 -10.72
N LEU A 73 -4.72 2.63 -11.76
CA LEU A 73 -4.37 1.23 -11.97
C LEU A 73 -3.41 0.70 -10.91
N ALA A 74 -2.45 1.52 -10.46
CA ALA A 74 -1.52 1.17 -9.40
C ALA A 74 -2.24 0.90 -8.07
N GLU A 75 -3.20 1.77 -7.72
CA GLU A 75 -4.02 1.63 -6.52
C GLU A 75 -4.95 0.41 -6.60
N LEU A 76 -5.60 0.18 -7.74
CA LEU A 76 -6.43 -1.00 -7.94
C LEU A 76 -5.61 -2.30 -7.84
N PHE A 77 -4.38 -2.29 -8.36
CA PHE A 77 -3.45 -3.40 -8.20
C PHE A 77 -3.11 -3.64 -6.73
N ALA A 78 -2.74 -2.59 -5.99
CA ALA A 78 -2.40 -2.71 -4.58
C ALA A 78 -3.59 -3.26 -3.77
N VAL A 79 -4.79 -2.71 -3.98
CA VAL A 79 -6.01 -3.16 -3.32
C VAL A 79 -6.31 -4.64 -3.57
N CYS A 80 -6.19 -5.09 -4.82
CA CYS A 80 -6.46 -6.48 -5.18
C CYS A 80 -5.43 -7.45 -4.56
N VAL A 81 -4.14 -7.12 -4.64
CA VAL A 81 -3.07 -7.97 -4.12
C VAL A 81 -3.12 -8.07 -2.60
N GLU A 82 -3.27 -6.93 -1.92
CA GLU A 82 -3.35 -6.90 -0.45
C GLU A 82 -4.62 -7.56 0.09
N ALA A 83 -5.77 -7.35 -0.55
CA ALA A 83 -6.98 -8.08 -0.21
C ALA A 83 -6.78 -9.60 -0.35
N GLY A 84 -6.08 -10.05 -1.39
CA GLY A 84 -5.68 -11.45 -1.54
C GLY A 84 -4.82 -11.93 -0.37
N ILE A 85 -3.77 -11.17 -0.02
CA ILE A 85 -2.89 -11.47 1.12
C ILE A 85 -3.69 -11.58 2.43
N TYR A 86 -4.62 -10.66 2.69
CA TYR A 86 -5.44 -10.69 3.91
C TYR A 86 -6.43 -11.85 3.90
N PHE A 87 -7.08 -12.12 2.76
CA PHE A 87 -8.05 -13.20 2.60
C PHE A 87 -7.41 -14.57 2.87
N PHE A 88 -6.26 -14.86 2.26
CA PHE A 88 -5.53 -16.10 2.50
C PHE A 88 -4.80 -16.11 3.85
N GLY A 89 -4.39 -14.93 4.33
CA GLY A 89 -3.62 -14.77 5.55
C GLY A 89 -4.43 -14.87 6.84
N VAL A 90 -5.73 -14.52 6.83
CA VAL A 90 -6.60 -14.53 8.01
C VAL A 90 -7.74 -15.53 7.83
N ARG A 91 -7.67 -16.65 8.56
CA ARG A 91 -8.67 -17.71 8.48
C ARG A 91 -10.06 -17.17 8.82
N GLY A 92 -11.03 -17.43 7.93
CA GLY A 92 -12.42 -17.00 8.08
C GLY A 92 -12.66 -15.50 7.81
N LEU A 93 -11.68 -14.78 7.25
CA LEU A 93 -11.92 -13.45 6.68
C LEU A 93 -12.57 -13.62 5.30
N GLY A 94 -13.80 -13.13 5.13
CA GLY A 94 -14.46 -13.14 3.82
C GLY A 94 -13.80 -12.16 2.85
N ILE A 95 -13.81 -12.50 1.55
CA ILE A 95 -13.17 -11.69 0.50
C ILE A 95 -13.69 -10.25 0.45
N HIS A 96 -15.00 -10.03 0.61
CA HIS A 96 -15.58 -8.68 0.64
C HIS A 96 -15.01 -7.83 1.76
N ARG A 97 -14.77 -8.43 2.94
CA ARG A 97 -14.16 -7.73 4.06
C ARG A 97 -12.68 -7.48 3.81
N ALA A 98 -11.96 -8.42 3.20
CA ALA A 98 -10.56 -8.23 2.84
C ALA A 98 -10.40 -7.07 1.83
N LEU A 99 -11.24 -7.03 0.79
CA LEU A 99 -11.31 -5.93 -0.18
C LEU A 99 -11.65 -4.60 0.49
N ALA A 100 -12.66 -4.56 1.34
CA ALA A 100 -13.04 -3.33 2.04
C ALA A 100 -11.91 -2.81 2.94
N ILE A 101 -11.23 -3.70 3.67
CA ILE A 101 -10.08 -3.33 4.50
C ILE A 101 -8.97 -2.75 3.63
N SER A 102 -8.57 -3.47 2.57
CA SER A 102 -7.48 -3.03 1.71
C SER A 102 -7.80 -1.70 1.00
N LEU A 103 -9.03 -1.52 0.50
CA LEU A 103 -9.48 -0.27 -0.11
C LEU A 103 -9.40 0.91 0.87
N ILE A 104 -9.84 0.72 2.11
CA ILE A 104 -9.78 1.77 3.14
C ILE A 104 -8.33 2.09 3.48
N LEU A 105 -7.47 1.08 3.65
CA LEU A 105 -6.07 1.28 4.02
C LEU A 105 -5.28 2.01 2.92
N ASN A 106 -5.41 1.58 1.66
CA ASN A 106 -4.78 2.25 0.51
C ASN A 106 -5.34 3.67 0.33
N GLY A 107 -6.67 3.84 0.44
CA GLY A 107 -7.28 5.16 0.36
C GLY A 107 -6.80 6.13 1.45
N LEU A 108 -6.59 5.63 2.67
CA LEU A 108 -6.05 6.43 3.77
C LEU A 108 -4.58 6.78 3.56
N SER A 109 -3.73 5.82 3.20
CA SER A 109 -2.30 6.07 2.99
C SER A 109 -2.05 7.00 1.81
N LEU A 110 -2.72 6.78 0.67
CA LEU A 110 -2.65 7.67 -0.50
C LEU A 110 -3.21 9.06 -0.16
N GLY A 111 -4.40 9.13 0.41
CA GLY A 111 -5.06 10.39 0.71
C GLY A 111 -4.25 11.26 1.67
N LEU A 112 -3.76 10.69 2.76
CA LEU A 112 -2.91 11.40 3.71
C LEU A 112 -1.53 11.75 3.10
N GLY A 113 -0.97 10.87 2.27
CA GLY A 113 0.28 11.14 1.55
C GLY A 113 0.14 12.34 0.61
N LEU A 114 -0.94 12.42 -0.17
CA LEU A 114 -1.23 13.55 -1.05
C LEU A 114 -1.41 14.86 -0.28
N VAL A 115 -2.08 14.82 0.87
CA VAL A 115 -2.23 15.98 1.76
C VAL A 115 -0.86 16.44 2.29
N LEU A 116 -0.03 15.52 2.78
CA LEU A 116 1.31 15.84 3.26
C LEU A 116 2.19 16.44 2.16
N ARG A 117 2.12 15.89 0.95
CA ARG A 117 2.84 16.40 -0.20
C ARG A 117 2.39 17.81 -0.58
N HIS A 118 1.08 18.07 -0.53
CA HIS A 118 0.51 19.37 -0.88
C HIS A 118 0.96 20.48 0.07
N PHE A 119 0.92 20.23 1.39
CA PHE A 119 1.20 21.27 2.39
C PHE A 119 2.68 21.36 2.81
N TRP A 120 3.41 20.24 2.81
CA TRP A 120 4.78 20.19 3.34
C TRP A 120 5.82 19.67 2.34
N GLY A 121 5.42 19.26 1.13
CA GLY A 121 6.34 18.62 0.18
C GLY A 121 6.94 17.31 0.72
N LEU A 122 6.26 16.69 1.67
CA LEU A 122 6.68 15.44 2.31
C LEU A 122 5.94 14.27 1.68
N VAL A 123 6.70 13.21 1.38
CA VAL A 123 6.24 11.92 0.83
C VAL A 123 5.87 11.98 -0.65
#